data_AF-A0A1G3P2J2-F1
#
_entry.id   AF-A0A1G3P2J2-F1
#
_cell.length_a   1.000
_cell.length_b   1.000
_cell.length_c   1.000
_cell.angle_alpha   90.00
_cell.angle_beta   90.00
_cell.angle_gamma   90.00
#
_symmetry.space_group_name_H-M   'P 1'
#
loop_
_entity.id
_entity.type
_entity.pdbx_description
1 polymer ?
#
loop_
_entity_poly.entity_id
_entity_poly.type
_entity_poly.pdbx_seq_one_letter_code
_entity_poly.pdbx_strand_id
1 'polypeptide(L)'
;MNKLFMINKLDFLFLFTQFYSTKQIKNSILYILFFIIFFSATAKTAPEGVHKTGVDILRSGDLKKTIDYHIKQLNIYPDDEVMMLNLAFAYIYLGKTSEAEKTFVKILSINPTNKDARSGLFNLYNSIINKSVANNDFNKAFDFVNKGFYYLPENSIFYSINAELYSNIKNFFKAGENYKKSWEMDYTRTENIINVWKLKKAGEAYYRLGNEYTRQWREFAETILKKNPDNRELLNLTAEAYFFNNENPQKRNRLRNRAMELYRKENQNRPGIELQFPLYGRYQIASGYFEWELDTHNGYDGYCLDLVAIDENGGKVRSGTGLDVALSFGTPIYAAYDGIVDSVVSSNADNPIGVQSYFTPNFIKIKHKENGVTYYSRYYHIKKNSALVSSGQQVKKGDQIAEIGNSGYSFAPHLHFGLYDANGISLPLNFETLIIKGRDYKRNTQFKHGQIVEHFQSVPLEVIGELHD
;
A
#
# COMPACT_ATOMS: atom_id res chain seq x y z
N MET A 1 56.43 -11.08 -20.03
CA MET A 1 55.51 -12.07 -20.61
C MET A 1 54.28 -11.34 -21.12
N ASN A 2 53.90 -11.63 -22.37
CA ASN A 2 52.66 -11.32 -23.10
C ASN A 2 52.41 -9.84 -23.44
N LYS A 3 52.99 -9.36 -24.56
CA LYS A 3 52.46 -9.37 -25.96
C LYS A 3 51.28 -8.40 -26.16
N LEU A 4 51.64 -7.22 -26.68
CA LEU A 4 50.83 -6.42 -27.58
C LEU A 4 50.08 -7.32 -28.58
N PHE A 5 48.77 -7.13 -28.68
CA PHE A 5 48.06 -7.25 -29.94
C PHE A 5 47.37 -5.90 -30.20
N MET A 6 48.00 -5.07 -31.02
CA MET A 6 47.29 -4.05 -31.77
C MET A 6 46.36 -4.79 -32.74
N ILE A 7 45.05 -4.62 -32.58
CA ILE A 7 44.13 -4.87 -33.68
C ILE A 7 44.18 -3.62 -34.56
N ASN A 8 44.69 -3.83 -35.78
CA ASN A 8 44.95 -2.80 -36.77
C ASN A 8 43.63 -2.30 -37.39
N LYS A 9 43.57 -1.02 -37.75
CA LYS A 9 42.44 -0.32 -38.41
C LYS A 9 41.86 -1.01 -39.67
N LEU A 10 42.51 -2.04 -40.20
CA LEU A 10 42.13 -2.78 -41.40
C LEU A 10 41.16 -3.95 -41.12
N ASP A 11 41.11 -4.50 -39.91
CA ASP A 11 40.22 -5.63 -39.58
C ASP A 11 38.75 -5.18 -39.40
N PHE A 12 38.51 -3.92 -39.08
CA PHE A 12 37.17 -3.35 -38.96
C PHE A 12 36.52 -3.07 -40.32
N LEU A 13 37.34 -2.82 -41.36
CA LEU A 13 36.86 -2.61 -42.73
C LEU A 13 36.41 -3.93 -43.39
N PHE A 14 37.00 -5.07 -42.99
CA PHE A 14 36.65 -6.40 -43.49
C PHE A 14 35.31 -6.90 -42.93
N LEU A 15 34.99 -6.59 -41.67
CA LEU A 15 33.66 -6.83 -41.07
C LEU A 15 32.57 -5.94 -41.67
N PHE A 16 32.94 -4.76 -42.19
CA PHE A 16 32.02 -3.81 -42.82
C PHE A 16 31.52 -4.28 -44.20
N THR A 17 32.33 -5.03 -44.95
CA THR A 17 31.94 -5.59 -46.25
C THR A 17 31.08 -6.85 -46.16
N GLN A 18 31.10 -7.57 -45.03
CA GLN A 18 30.34 -8.81 -44.87
C GLN A 18 28.87 -8.61 -44.47
N PHE A 19 28.48 -7.39 -44.06
CA PHE A 19 27.11 -7.03 -43.71
C PHE A 19 26.32 -6.31 -44.83
N TYR A 20 26.91 -6.13 -46.01
CA TYR A 20 26.31 -5.40 -47.13
C TYR A 20 25.39 -6.23 -48.04
N SER A 21 25.13 -7.49 -47.70
CA SER A 21 24.27 -8.38 -48.49
C SER A 21 22.98 -8.75 -47.76
N THR A 22 22.18 -7.77 -47.33
CA THR A 22 20.70 -7.88 -47.35
C THR A 22 20.02 -6.54 -47.04
N LYS A 23 19.31 -6.05 -48.06
CA LYS A 23 18.36 -4.92 -48.13
C LYS A 23 17.91 -4.29 -46.79
N GLN A 24 18.49 -3.13 -46.43
CA GLN A 24 17.74 -2.05 -45.77
C GLN A 24 18.44 -0.69 -45.94
N ILE A 25 18.18 -0.03 -47.07
CA ILE A 25 18.53 1.37 -47.30
C ILE A 25 17.49 2.24 -46.57
N LYS A 26 17.64 2.44 -45.25
CA LYS A 26 16.95 3.51 -44.51
C LYS A 26 17.78 4.19 -43.41
N ASN A 27 19.00 3.73 -43.12
CA ASN A 27 19.78 4.21 -41.95
C ASN A 27 21.05 5.00 -42.28
N SER A 28 21.32 5.37 -43.53
CA SER A 28 22.54 6.10 -43.91
C SER A 28 22.59 7.55 -43.39
N ILE A 29 21.46 8.18 -43.06
CA ILE A 29 21.42 9.52 -42.44
C ILE A 29 21.71 9.46 -40.93
N LEU A 30 21.45 8.32 -40.27
CA LEU A 30 21.63 8.15 -38.82
C LEU A 30 23.10 7.98 -38.42
N TYR A 31 23.93 7.41 -39.31
CA TYR A 31 25.37 7.21 -39.06
C TYR A 31 26.20 8.48 -39.27
N ILE A 32 25.75 9.40 -40.13
CA ILE A 32 26.40 10.71 -40.33
C ILE A 32 26.22 11.59 -39.07
N LEU A 33 25.09 11.45 -38.37
CA LEU A 33 24.87 12.07 -37.05
C LEU A 33 25.74 11.46 -35.95
N PHE A 34 26.05 10.15 -36.03
CA PHE A 34 26.97 9.49 -35.11
C PHE A 34 28.43 9.95 -35.30
N PHE A 35 28.79 10.45 -36.49
CA PHE A 35 30.11 11.00 -36.79
C PHE A 35 30.37 12.39 -36.17
N ILE A 36 29.31 13.11 -35.78
CA ILE A 36 29.41 14.42 -35.13
C ILE A 36 29.72 14.29 -33.62
N ILE A 37 29.49 13.12 -33.03
CA ILE A 37 29.63 12.85 -31.58
C ILE A 37 31.11 12.71 -31.15
N PHE A 38 32.07 12.66 -32.08
CA PHE A 38 33.49 12.50 -31.75
C PHE A 38 34.36 13.77 -31.87
N PHE A 39 33.79 14.91 -32.27
CA PHE A 39 34.49 16.19 -32.13
C PHE A 39 34.04 16.86 -30.83
N SER A 40 34.83 16.66 -29.79
CA SER A 40 34.87 17.52 -28.61
C SER A 40 35.28 18.94 -29.03
N ALA A 41 34.33 19.71 -29.56
CA ALA A 41 34.42 21.15 -29.46
C ALA A 41 34.22 21.46 -27.98
N THR A 42 35.22 22.07 -27.34
CA THR A 42 35.10 22.57 -25.97
C THR A 42 33.82 23.41 -25.89
N ALA A 43 32.80 22.93 -25.16
CA ALA A 43 31.52 23.61 -25.02
C ALA A 43 31.80 25.05 -24.57
N LYS A 44 31.45 26.01 -25.42
CA LYS A 44 31.70 27.43 -25.17
C LYS A 44 30.67 27.90 -24.15
N THR A 45 31.04 27.96 -22.88
CA THR A 45 30.18 28.53 -21.83
C THR A 45 30.18 30.05 -21.92
N ALA A 46 29.04 30.65 -21.62
CA ALA A 46 28.94 32.09 -21.57
C ALA A 46 29.69 32.65 -20.35
N PRO A 47 30.19 33.90 -20.41
CA PRO A 47 30.75 34.58 -19.25
C PRO A 47 29.70 34.79 -18.15
N GLU A 48 30.13 34.79 -16.89
CA GLU A 48 29.25 34.93 -15.71
C GLU A 48 28.28 36.12 -15.79
N GLY A 49 28.72 37.27 -16.31
CA GLY A 49 27.87 38.45 -16.50
C GLY A 49 26.69 38.23 -17.44
N VAL A 50 26.84 37.35 -18.44
CA VAL A 50 25.78 36.99 -19.39
C VAL A 50 24.74 36.09 -18.73
N HIS A 51 25.17 35.15 -17.89
CA HIS A 51 24.26 34.33 -17.06
C HIS A 51 23.49 35.19 -16.06
N LYS A 52 24.17 36.08 -15.34
CA LYS A 52 23.54 36.98 -14.37
C LYS A 52 22.43 37.81 -14.99
N THR A 53 22.70 38.41 -16.15
CA THR A 53 21.71 39.18 -16.92
C THR A 53 20.50 38.31 -17.31
N GLY A 54 20.72 37.07 -17.74
CA GLY A 54 19.63 36.14 -18.07
C GLY A 54 18.74 35.79 -16.87
N VAL A 55 19.35 35.54 -15.72
CA VAL A 55 18.63 35.25 -14.46
C VAL A 55 17.87 36.47 -13.96
N ASP A 56 18.43 37.68 -14.07
CA ASP A 56 17.77 38.92 -13.65
C ASP A 56 16.54 39.22 -14.53
N ILE A 57 16.63 38.97 -15.84
CA ILE A 57 15.46 39.07 -16.73
C ILE A 57 14.39 38.03 -16.36
N LEU A 58 14.77 36.79 -16.04
CA LEU A 58 13.82 35.78 -15.59
C LEU A 58 13.13 36.18 -14.28
N ARG A 59 13.88 36.72 -13.31
CA ARG A 59 13.35 37.23 -12.03
C ARG A 59 12.40 38.41 -12.20
N SER A 60 12.55 39.20 -13.26
CA SER A 60 11.63 40.29 -13.57
C SER A 60 10.23 39.81 -13.98
N GLY A 61 10.06 38.52 -14.29
CA GLY A 61 8.79 37.93 -14.73
C GLY A 61 8.48 38.16 -16.21
N ASP A 62 9.31 38.92 -16.94
CA ASP A 62 9.15 39.10 -18.39
C ASP A 62 9.67 37.87 -19.16
N LEU A 63 8.79 36.87 -19.30
CA LEU A 63 9.09 35.59 -19.95
C LEU A 63 9.41 35.75 -21.44
N LYS A 64 8.85 36.76 -22.12
CA LYS A 64 9.15 37.01 -23.55
C LYS A 64 10.56 37.53 -23.72
N LYS A 65 10.93 38.56 -22.94
CA LYS A 65 12.29 39.10 -22.92
C LYS A 65 13.31 38.06 -22.45
N THR A 66 12.92 37.18 -21.53
CA THR A 66 13.73 36.03 -21.11
C THR A 66 14.05 35.14 -22.32
N ILE A 67 13.05 34.73 -23.09
CA ILE A 67 13.25 33.87 -24.27
C ILE A 67 14.11 34.57 -25.32
N ASP A 68 13.77 35.81 -25.68
CA ASP A 68 14.49 36.57 -26.71
C ASP A 68 15.98 36.74 -26.35
N TYR A 69 16.26 37.05 -25.08
CA TYR A 69 17.62 37.16 -24.57
C TYR A 69 18.36 35.82 -24.66
N HIS A 70 17.77 34.73 -24.14
CA HIS A 70 18.43 33.43 -24.13
C HIS A 70 18.64 32.86 -25.54
N ILE A 71 17.68 33.03 -26.47
CA ILE A 71 17.88 32.65 -27.89
C ILE A 71 19.04 33.43 -28.51
N LYS A 72 19.10 34.75 -28.28
CA LYS A 72 20.19 35.58 -28.79
C LYS A 72 21.55 35.12 -28.27
N GLN A 73 21.65 34.78 -26.99
CA GLN A 73 22.90 34.29 -26.40
C GLN A 73 23.25 32.88 -26.85
N LEU A 74 22.27 31.98 -27.02
CA LEU A 74 22.51 30.62 -27.52
C LEU A 74 22.96 30.60 -29.00
N ASN A 75 22.72 31.66 -29.78
CA ASN A 75 23.34 31.80 -31.10
C ASN A 75 24.86 32.04 -31.02
N ILE A 76 25.36 32.53 -29.87
CA ILE A 76 26.78 32.80 -29.62
C ILE A 76 27.42 31.65 -28.83
N TYR A 77 26.68 31.08 -27.87
CA TYR A 77 27.07 30.01 -26.96
C TYR A 77 26.10 28.81 -27.11
N PRO A 78 26.16 28.06 -28.22
CA PRO A 78 25.13 27.08 -28.59
C PRO A 78 25.02 25.88 -27.65
N ASP A 79 26.05 25.62 -26.86
CA ASP A 79 26.15 24.47 -25.96
C ASP A 79 26.08 24.86 -24.48
N ASP A 80 25.68 26.11 -24.18
CA ASP A 80 25.54 26.58 -22.79
C ASP A 80 24.35 25.93 -22.08
N GLU A 81 24.64 24.94 -21.24
CA GLU A 81 23.64 24.15 -20.52
C GLU A 81 22.76 25.00 -19.60
N VAL A 82 23.33 25.99 -18.91
CA VAL A 82 22.60 26.84 -17.95
C VAL A 82 21.58 27.71 -18.68
N MET A 83 21.97 28.30 -19.82
CA MET A 83 21.06 29.08 -20.64
C MET A 83 19.95 28.23 -21.26
N MET A 84 20.29 27.03 -21.74
CA MET A 84 19.29 26.10 -22.26
C MET A 84 18.31 25.68 -21.15
N LEU A 85 18.78 25.45 -19.92
CA LEU A 85 17.91 25.12 -18.79
C LEU A 85 16.92 26.26 -18.50
N ASN A 86 17.43 27.50 -18.37
CA ASN A 86 16.58 28.68 -18.15
C ASN A 86 15.54 28.86 -19.27
N LEU A 87 15.96 28.64 -20.52
CA LEU A 87 15.07 28.72 -21.68
C LEU A 87 14.00 27.62 -21.65
N ALA A 88 14.37 26.38 -21.31
CA ALA A 88 13.43 25.27 -21.22
C ALA A 88 12.35 25.52 -20.15
N PHE A 89 12.74 26.03 -18.98
CA PHE A 89 11.79 26.41 -17.93
C PHE A 89 10.90 27.58 -18.36
N ALA A 90 11.45 28.61 -19.01
CA ALA A 90 10.65 29.71 -19.56
C ALA A 90 9.60 29.21 -20.58
N TYR A 91 9.96 28.23 -21.41
CA TYR A 91 9.00 27.56 -22.30
C TYR A 91 7.91 26.81 -21.54
N ILE A 92 8.23 26.10 -20.45
CA ILE A 92 7.22 25.46 -19.59
C ILE A 92 6.22 26.51 -19.07
N TYR A 93 6.70 27.63 -18.52
CA TYR A 93 5.83 28.68 -17.97
C TYR A 93 4.88 29.30 -19.01
N LEU A 94 5.29 29.37 -20.28
CA LEU A 94 4.44 29.84 -21.38
C LEU A 94 3.55 28.74 -22.00
N GLY A 95 3.58 27.51 -21.48
CA GLY A 95 2.85 26.38 -22.04
C GLY A 95 3.41 25.86 -23.37
N LYS A 96 4.63 26.27 -23.75
CA LYS A 96 5.35 25.84 -24.96
C LYS A 96 6.06 24.50 -24.74
N THR A 97 5.27 23.45 -24.55
CA THR A 97 5.79 22.13 -24.10
C THR A 97 6.70 21.45 -25.12
N SER A 98 6.46 21.65 -26.43
CA SER A 98 7.29 21.03 -27.48
C SER A 98 8.70 21.64 -27.52
N GLU A 99 8.78 22.95 -27.36
CA GLU A 99 10.03 23.72 -27.32
C GLU A 99 10.81 23.41 -26.04
N ALA A 100 10.12 23.30 -24.91
CA ALA A 100 10.73 22.84 -23.65
C ALA A 100 11.34 21.43 -23.81
N GLU A 101 10.58 20.46 -24.33
CA GLU A 101 11.06 19.10 -24.58
C GLU A 101 12.31 19.09 -25.47
N LYS A 102 12.26 19.77 -26.62
CA LYS A 102 13.42 19.86 -27.54
C LYS A 102 14.65 20.44 -26.85
N THR A 103 14.47 21.44 -25.99
CA THR A 103 15.56 22.09 -25.29
C THR A 103 16.19 21.16 -24.24
N PHE A 104 15.38 20.45 -23.44
CA PHE A 104 15.88 19.43 -22.51
C PHE A 104 16.60 18.29 -23.22
N VAL A 105 16.03 17.76 -24.30
CA VAL A 105 16.65 16.69 -25.09
C VAL A 105 18.00 17.15 -25.67
N LYS A 106 18.10 18.42 -26.11
CA LYS A 106 19.37 18.99 -26.55
C LYS A 106 20.41 19.00 -25.42
N ILE A 107 20.03 19.45 -24.22
CA ILE A 107 20.94 19.42 -23.06
C ILE A 107 21.42 17.99 -22.79
N LEU A 108 20.51 17.01 -22.78
CA LEU A 108 20.84 15.60 -22.54
C LEU A 108 21.68 14.98 -23.66
N SER A 109 21.62 15.50 -24.88
CA SER A 109 22.51 15.07 -25.98
C SER A 109 23.94 15.56 -25.80
N ILE A 110 24.14 16.70 -25.13
CA ILE A 110 25.45 17.29 -24.83
C ILE A 110 26.03 16.70 -23.53
N ASN A 111 25.21 16.71 -22.48
CA ASN A 111 25.54 16.17 -21.17
C ASN A 111 24.42 15.22 -20.72
N PRO A 112 24.53 13.92 -21.02
CA PRO A 112 23.54 12.94 -20.61
C PRO A 112 23.31 12.93 -19.11
N THR A 113 24.34 13.21 -18.30
CA THR A 113 24.26 13.15 -16.83
C THR A 113 23.69 14.41 -16.17
N ASN A 114 23.29 15.43 -16.94
CA ASN A 114 22.75 16.69 -16.40
C ASN A 114 21.47 16.42 -15.59
N LYS A 115 21.55 16.57 -14.27
CA LYS A 115 20.45 16.25 -13.34
C LYS A 115 19.25 17.16 -13.53
N ASP A 116 19.47 18.45 -13.75
CA ASP A 116 18.40 19.44 -13.89
C ASP A 116 17.59 19.21 -15.17
N ALA A 117 18.26 18.87 -16.27
CA ALA A 117 17.60 18.54 -17.53
C ALA A 117 16.81 17.22 -17.43
N ARG A 118 17.37 16.19 -16.77
CA ARG A 118 16.65 14.93 -16.52
C ARG A 118 15.41 15.16 -15.66
N SER A 119 15.54 15.90 -14.57
CA SER A 119 14.42 16.24 -13.68
C SER A 119 13.38 17.11 -14.38
N GLY A 120 13.81 18.12 -15.14
CA GLY A 120 12.93 18.97 -15.94
C GLY A 120 12.13 18.19 -16.98
N LEU A 121 12.79 17.32 -17.73
CA LEU A 121 12.14 16.46 -18.73
C LEU A 121 11.18 15.45 -18.09
N PHE A 122 11.58 14.82 -16.97
CA PHE A 122 10.70 13.94 -16.21
C PHE A 122 9.44 14.68 -15.75
N ASN A 123 9.58 15.84 -15.13
CA ASN A 123 8.46 16.64 -14.64
C ASN A 123 7.52 17.05 -15.78
N LEU A 124 8.07 17.45 -16.93
CA LEU A 124 7.31 17.77 -18.13
C LEU A 124 6.48 16.57 -18.61
N TYR A 125 7.11 15.41 -18.77
CA TYR A 125 6.41 14.20 -19.20
C TYR A 125 5.37 13.73 -18.20
N ASN A 126 5.70 13.69 -16.91
CA ASN A 126 4.77 13.31 -15.85
C ASN A 126 3.53 14.23 -15.80
N SER A 127 3.72 15.54 -15.96
CA SER A 127 2.62 16.51 -16.04
C SER A 127 1.69 16.23 -17.23
N ILE A 128 2.27 15.98 -18.41
CA ILE A 128 1.50 15.67 -19.62
C ILE A 128 0.75 14.34 -19.47
N ILE A 129 1.39 13.32 -18.90
CA ILE A 129 0.76 12.01 -18.63
C ILE A 129 -0.43 12.19 -17.70
N ASN A 130 -0.26 12.84 -16.56
CA ASN A 130 -1.34 13.05 -15.58
C ASN A 130 -2.52 13.82 -16.20
N LYS A 131 -2.25 14.87 -16.98
CA LYS A 131 -3.29 15.61 -17.71
C LYS A 131 -3.99 14.73 -18.75
N SER A 132 -3.26 13.84 -19.42
CA SER A 132 -3.82 12.93 -20.43
C SER A 132 -4.71 11.88 -19.77
N VAL A 133 -4.29 11.30 -18.64
CA VAL A 133 -5.10 10.37 -17.83
C VAL A 133 -6.38 11.03 -17.33
N ALA A 134 -6.30 12.26 -16.79
CA ALA A 134 -7.47 13.01 -16.34
C ALA A 134 -8.50 13.27 -17.47
N ASN A 135 -8.01 13.37 -18.72
CA ASN A 135 -8.85 13.54 -19.91
C ASN A 135 -9.23 12.21 -20.59
N ASN A 136 -8.91 11.06 -19.98
CA ASN A 136 -9.08 9.72 -20.57
C ASN A 136 -8.34 9.49 -21.91
N ASP A 137 -7.32 10.28 -22.21
CA ASP A 137 -6.47 10.13 -23.40
C ASP A 137 -5.28 9.19 -23.09
N PHE A 138 -5.58 7.91 -22.97
CA PHE A 138 -4.58 6.89 -22.62
C PHE A 138 -3.52 6.69 -23.71
N ASN A 139 -3.86 6.89 -24.99
CA ASN A 139 -2.90 6.78 -26.09
C ASN A 139 -1.78 7.80 -25.93
N LYS A 140 -2.14 9.07 -25.70
CA LYS A 140 -1.17 10.13 -25.44
C LYS A 140 -0.36 9.87 -24.17
N ALA A 141 -0.99 9.34 -23.11
CA ALA A 141 -0.28 8.95 -21.90
C ALA A 141 0.81 7.89 -22.20
N PHE A 142 0.47 6.83 -22.96
CA PHE A 142 1.43 5.81 -23.36
C PHE A 142 2.56 6.36 -24.25
N ASP A 143 2.27 7.29 -25.17
CA ASP A 143 3.29 7.92 -26.00
C ASP A 143 4.35 8.65 -25.16
N PHE A 144 3.92 9.39 -24.13
CA PHE A 144 4.84 10.09 -23.24
C PHE A 144 5.57 9.17 -22.27
N VAL A 145 4.97 8.04 -21.86
CA VAL A 145 5.70 6.99 -21.15
C VAL A 145 6.79 6.37 -22.03
N ASN A 146 6.49 6.08 -23.31
CA ASN A 146 7.47 5.55 -24.26
C ASN A 146 8.63 6.54 -24.50
N LYS A 147 8.33 7.83 -24.59
CA LYS A 147 9.37 8.88 -24.60
C LYS A 147 10.20 8.86 -23.32
N GLY A 148 9.57 8.68 -22.16
CA GLY A 148 10.26 8.49 -20.88
C GLY A 148 11.25 7.33 -20.91
N PHE A 149 10.83 6.16 -21.40
CA PHE A 149 11.72 5.01 -21.57
C PHE A 149 12.90 5.28 -22.53
N TYR A 150 12.69 6.09 -23.56
CA TYR A 150 13.73 6.43 -24.52
C TYR A 150 14.75 7.43 -23.96
N TYR A 151 14.28 8.55 -23.39
CA TYR A 151 15.16 9.64 -22.95
C TYR A 151 15.68 9.48 -21.51
N LEU A 152 14.95 8.74 -20.66
CA LEU A 152 15.24 8.56 -19.24
C LEU A 152 15.13 7.07 -18.83
N PRO A 153 15.86 6.15 -19.50
CA PRO A 153 15.71 4.69 -19.32
C PRO A 153 16.04 4.17 -17.92
N GLU A 154 16.81 4.92 -17.14
CA GLU A 154 17.19 4.62 -15.75
C GLU A 154 16.11 4.98 -14.73
N ASN A 155 15.09 5.74 -15.13
CA ASN A 155 14.07 6.22 -14.22
C ASN A 155 12.95 5.18 -14.07
N SER A 156 12.99 4.43 -12.96
CA SER A 156 12.02 3.39 -12.62
C SER A 156 10.57 3.91 -12.53
N ILE A 157 10.37 5.21 -12.28
CA ILE A 157 9.03 5.80 -12.10
C ILE A 157 8.19 5.63 -13.37
N PHE A 158 8.79 5.69 -14.57
CA PHE A 158 8.04 5.46 -15.82
C PHE A 158 7.43 4.06 -15.88
N TYR A 159 8.07 3.04 -15.30
CA TYR A 159 7.46 1.71 -15.18
C TYR A 159 6.28 1.71 -14.22
N SER A 160 6.36 2.40 -13.08
CA SER A 160 5.21 2.54 -12.17
C SER A 160 4.04 3.26 -12.83
N ILE A 161 4.30 4.37 -13.53
CA ILE A 161 3.26 5.09 -14.29
C ILE A 161 2.66 4.18 -15.37
N ASN A 162 3.49 3.46 -16.13
CA ASN A 162 3.02 2.52 -17.14
C ASN A 162 2.14 1.40 -16.55
N ALA A 163 2.49 0.93 -15.35
CA ALA A 163 1.71 -0.07 -14.62
C ALA A 163 0.32 0.45 -14.22
N GLU A 164 0.23 1.71 -13.79
CA GLU A 164 -1.03 2.38 -13.48
C GLU A 164 -1.90 2.56 -14.74
N LEU A 165 -1.29 2.98 -15.86
CA LEU A 165 -2.00 3.07 -17.14
C LEU A 165 -2.56 1.71 -17.58
N TYR A 166 -1.76 0.65 -17.51
CA TYR A 166 -2.23 -0.71 -17.82
C TYR A 166 -3.32 -1.19 -16.86
N SER A 167 -3.24 -0.83 -15.57
CA SER A 167 -4.27 -1.15 -14.59
C SER A 167 -5.61 -0.49 -14.93
N ASN A 168 -5.59 0.77 -15.37
CA ASN A 168 -6.79 1.52 -15.76
C ASN A 168 -7.51 0.89 -16.96
N ILE A 169 -6.74 0.36 -17.93
CA ILE A 169 -7.30 -0.38 -19.07
C ILE A 169 -7.48 -1.89 -18.79
N LYS A 170 -7.42 -2.30 -17.51
CA LYS A 170 -7.61 -3.68 -17.02
C LYS A 170 -6.64 -4.72 -17.62
N ASN A 171 -5.48 -4.29 -18.12
CA ASN A 171 -4.41 -5.18 -18.54
C ASN A 171 -3.50 -5.51 -17.33
N PHE A 172 -4.01 -6.36 -16.44
CA PHE A 172 -3.34 -6.66 -15.16
C PHE A 172 -2.01 -7.40 -15.33
N PHE A 173 -1.84 -8.18 -16.40
CA PHE A 173 -0.57 -8.85 -16.68
C PHE A 173 0.54 -7.82 -16.92
N LYS A 174 0.33 -6.89 -17.84
CA LYS A 174 1.32 -5.83 -18.10
C LYS A 174 1.49 -4.90 -16.89
N ALA A 175 0.43 -4.65 -16.13
CA ALA A 175 0.54 -3.88 -14.90
C ALA A 175 1.47 -4.55 -13.88
N GLY A 176 1.27 -5.85 -13.60
CA GLY A 176 2.12 -6.62 -12.69
C GLY A 176 3.58 -6.62 -13.11
N GLU A 177 3.86 -6.91 -14.39
CA GLU A 177 5.22 -6.90 -14.94
C GLU A 177 5.91 -5.53 -14.80
N ASN A 178 5.18 -4.44 -15.05
CA ASN A 178 5.75 -3.09 -14.93
C ASN A 178 5.98 -2.69 -13.46
N TYR A 179 5.09 -3.03 -12.52
CA TYR A 179 5.35 -2.81 -11.09
C TYR A 179 6.56 -3.59 -10.60
N LYS A 180 6.67 -4.86 -10.99
CA LYS A 180 7.81 -5.73 -10.67
C LYS A 180 9.11 -5.14 -11.24
N LYS A 181 9.12 -4.75 -12.51
CA LYS A 181 10.30 -4.14 -13.15
C LYS A 181 10.73 -2.83 -12.48
N SER A 182 9.75 -1.98 -12.15
CA SER A 182 9.96 -0.74 -11.41
C SER A 182 10.61 -0.99 -10.05
N TRP A 183 10.16 -2.03 -9.33
CA TRP A 183 10.73 -2.44 -8.05
C TRP A 183 12.16 -2.98 -8.21
N GLU A 184 12.43 -3.85 -9.18
CA GLU A 184 13.75 -4.43 -9.42
C GLU A 184 14.81 -3.35 -9.68
N MET A 185 14.45 -2.32 -10.45
CA MET A 185 15.33 -1.18 -10.73
C MET A 185 15.67 -0.39 -9.47
N ASP A 186 14.66 -0.08 -8.63
CA ASP A 186 14.88 0.61 -7.35
C ASP A 186 15.72 -0.22 -6.40
N TYR A 187 15.39 -1.51 -6.26
CA TYR A 187 16.08 -2.43 -5.36
C TYR A 187 17.57 -2.53 -5.69
N THR A 188 17.91 -2.57 -6.98
CA THR A 188 19.31 -2.57 -7.46
C THR A 188 20.00 -1.23 -7.20
N ARG A 189 19.30 -0.11 -7.42
CA ARG A 189 19.86 1.26 -7.30
C ARG A 189 20.04 1.71 -5.84
N THR A 190 19.16 1.29 -4.95
CA THR A 190 19.09 1.76 -3.55
C THR A 190 19.83 0.86 -2.57
N GLU A 191 20.78 0.05 -3.06
CA GLU A 191 21.53 -0.91 -2.23
C GLU A 191 20.62 -1.84 -1.42
N ASN A 192 19.54 -2.34 -2.04
CA ASN A 192 18.56 -3.27 -1.46
C ASN A 192 17.52 -2.66 -0.50
N ILE A 193 17.23 -1.35 -0.57
CA ILE A 193 16.05 -0.81 0.13
C ILE A 193 14.77 -1.40 -0.50
N ILE A 194 13.94 -2.02 0.34
CA ILE A 194 12.73 -2.71 -0.11
C ILE A 194 11.55 -1.74 -0.12
N ASN A 195 11.03 -1.46 -1.32
CA ASN A 195 9.77 -0.74 -1.48
C ASN A 195 8.59 -1.72 -1.57
N VAL A 196 7.97 -2.07 -0.44
CA VAL A 196 6.87 -3.06 -0.40
C VAL A 196 5.61 -2.57 -1.11
N TRP A 197 5.40 -1.25 -1.24
CA TRP A 197 4.24 -0.72 -1.95
C TRP A 197 4.19 -1.19 -3.42
N LYS A 198 5.32 -1.11 -4.15
CA LYS A 198 5.39 -1.58 -5.54
C LYS A 198 5.15 -3.08 -5.64
N LEU A 199 5.69 -3.84 -4.70
CA LEU A 199 5.47 -5.29 -4.63
C LEU A 199 3.99 -5.61 -4.39
N LYS A 200 3.35 -4.94 -3.43
CA LYS A 200 1.93 -5.10 -3.15
C LYS A 200 1.08 -4.82 -4.38
N LYS A 201 1.37 -3.74 -5.11
CA LYS A 201 0.68 -3.39 -6.36
C LYS A 201 0.85 -4.45 -7.46
N ALA A 202 2.05 -5.03 -7.59
CA ALA A 202 2.27 -6.16 -8.48
C ALA A 202 1.41 -7.38 -8.06
N GLY A 203 1.41 -7.71 -6.77
CA GLY A 203 0.59 -8.80 -6.22
C GLY A 203 -0.91 -8.63 -6.44
N GLU A 204 -1.44 -7.42 -6.23
CA GLU A 204 -2.84 -7.08 -6.52
C GLU A 204 -3.18 -7.32 -7.99
N ALA A 205 -2.28 -6.95 -8.92
CA ALA A 205 -2.47 -7.18 -10.35
C ALA A 205 -2.45 -8.67 -10.70
N TYR A 206 -1.48 -9.44 -10.19
CA TYR A 206 -1.40 -10.88 -10.44
C TYR A 206 -2.59 -11.64 -9.83
N TYR A 207 -3.09 -11.21 -8.67
CA TYR A 207 -4.30 -11.77 -8.07
C TYR A 207 -5.52 -11.70 -8.99
N ARG A 208 -5.67 -10.60 -9.74
CA ARG A 208 -6.76 -10.43 -10.72
C ARG A 208 -6.65 -11.37 -11.92
N LEU A 209 -5.49 -11.99 -12.16
CA LEU A 209 -5.27 -12.94 -13.26
C LEU A 209 -5.52 -14.39 -12.85
N GLY A 210 -5.73 -14.66 -11.55
CA GLY A 210 -6.01 -15.98 -11.02
C GLY A 210 -4.82 -16.68 -10.37
N ASN A 211 -5.07 -17.86 -9.81
CA ASN A 211 -4.19 -18.52 -8.84
C ASN A 211 -2.78 -18.84 -9.37
N GLU A 212 -2.63 -19.13 -10.67
CA GLU A 212 -1.32 -19.44 -11.25
C GLU A 212 -0.38 -18.21 -11.20
N TYR A 213 -0.87 -17.03 -11.59
CA TYR A 213 -0.09 -15.80 -11.54
C TYR A 213 0.17 -15.36 -10.09
N THR A 214 -0.81 -15.49 -9.22
CA THR A 214 -0.63 -15.25 -7.77
C THR A 214 0.43 -16.19 -7.18
N ARG A 215 0.50 -17.44 -7.65
CA ARG A 215 1.52 -18.41 -7.21
C ARG A 215 2.91 -17.99 -7.64
N GLN A 216 3.08 -17.60 -8.90
CA GLN A 216 4.35 -17.07 -9.42
C GLN A 216 4.78 -15.82 -8.63
N TRP A 217 3.83 -14.93 -8.34
CA TRP A 217 4.07 -13.76 -7.51
C TRP A 217 4.52 -14.12 -6.09
N ARG A 218 3.83 -15.05 -5.45
CA ARG A 218 4.17 -15.55 -4.11
C ARG A 218 5.59 -16.13 -4.09
N GLU A 219 5.95 -16.97 -5.06
CA GLU A 219 7.30 -17.54 -5.16
C GLU A 219 8.37 -16.47 -5.32
N PHE A 220 8.10 -15.43 -6.10
CA PHE A 220 8.96 -14.26 -6.18
C PHE A 220 9.08 -13.53 -4.84
N ALA A 221 7.97 -13.26 -4.15
CA ALA A 221 7.98 -12.62 -2.82
C ALA A 221 8.80 -13.43 -1.80
N GLU A 222 8.70 -14.77 -1.83
CA GLU A 222 9.53 -15.64 -0.99
C GLU A 222 11.02 -15.52 -1.27
N THR A 223 11.42 -15.35 -2.53
CA THR A 223 12.84 -15.19 -2.87
C THR A 223 13.43 -13.92 -2.26
N ILE A 224 12.62 -12.84 -2.19
CA ILE A 224 13.01 -11.57 -1.57
C ILE A 224 13.04 -11.72 -0.05
N LEU A 225 12.01 -12.34 0.53
CA LEU A 225 11.93 -12.59 1.96
C LEU A 225 13.09 -13.46 2.46
N LYS A 226 13.52 -14.49 1.71
CA LYS A 226 14.68 -15.31 2.06
C LYS A 226 15.96 -14.50 2.23
N LYS A 227 16.13 -13.41 1.47
CA LYS A 227 17.27 -12.48 1.60
C LYS A 227 17.10 -11.49 2.75
N ASN A 228 15.87 -11.27 3.21
CA ASN A 228 15.50 -10.26 4.20
C ASN A 228 14.51 -10.84 5.24
N PRO A 229 14.91 -11.88 5.99
CA PRO A 229 13.98 -12.74 6.74
C PRO A 229 13.26 -12.01 7.90
N ASP A 230 13.84 -10.92 8.41
CA ASP A 230 13.27 -10.13 9.50
C ASP A 230 12.57 -8.85 9.03
N ASN A 231 12.35 -8.67 7.71
CA ASN A 231 11.56 -7.55 7.22
C ASN A 231 10.05 -7.80 7.44
N ARG A 232 9.46 -7.07 8.40
CA ARG A 232 8.03 -7.21 8.79
C ARG A 232 7.05 -7.00 7.65
N GLU A 233 7.31 -6.04 6.77
CA GLU A 233 6.42 -5.75 5.65
C GLU A 233 6.45 -6.88 4.61
N LEU A 234 7.62 -7.46 4.34
CA LEU A 234 7.74 -8.63 3.46
C LEU A 234 7.11 -9.88 4.05
N LEU A 235 7.25 -10.11 5.36
CA LEU A 235 6.58 -11.20 6.06
C LEU A 235 5.06 -11.11 5.87
N ASN A 236 4.47 -9.92 6.06
CA ASN A 236 3.05 -9.69 5.87
C ASN A 236 2.64 -9.79 4.39
N LEU A 237 3.41 -9.22 3.46
CA LEU A 237 3.17 -9.32 2.02
C LEU A 237 3.17 -10.79 1.54
N THR A 238 4.14 -11.58 2.00
CA THR A 238 4.24 -13.00 1.62
C THR A 238 3.09 -13.79 2.24
N ALA A 239 2.70 -13.48 3.47
CA ALA A 239 1.50 -14.07 4.08
C ALA A 239 0.21 -13.73 3.30
N GLU A 240 0.07 -12.48 2.84
CA GLU A 240 -1.05 -12.06 1.98
C GLU A 240 -1.07 -12.84 0.66
N ALA A 241 0.10 -13.08 0.05
CA ALA A 241 0.20 -13.88 -1.16
C ALA A 241 -0.23 -15.35 -0.95
N TYR A 242 0.09 -15.95 0.20
CA TYR A 242 -0.43 -17.28 0.59
C TYR A 242 -1.95 -17.27 0.78
N PHE A 243 -2.48 -16.21 1.42
CA PHE A 243 -3.91 -16.05 1.65
C PHE A 243 -4.70 -16.02 0.34
N PHE A 244 -4.26 -15.22 -0.64
CA PHE A 244 -4.97 -15.07 -1.91
C PHE A 244 -5.08 -16.36 -2.74
N ASN A 245 -4.17 -17.31 -2.55
CA ASN A 245 -4.24 -18.61 -3.18
C ASN A 245 -4.90 -19.70 -2.33
N ASN A 246 -5.30 -19.38 -1.10
CA ASN A 246 -5.75 -20.37 -0.11
C ASN A 246 -4.72 -21.51 0.09
N GLU A 247 -3.44 -21.17 0.14
CA GLU A 247 -2.33 -22.12 0.23
C GLU A 247 -1.69 -22.08 1.63
N ASN A 248 -1.38 -23.26 2.18
CA ASN A 248 -0.56 -23.44 3.39
C ASN A 248 -0.88 -22.44 4.54
N PRO A 249 -2.08 -22.52 5.14
CA PRO A 249 -2.52 -21.58 6.17
C PRO A 249 -1.58 -21.54 7.39
N GLN A 250 -0.95 -22.67 7.75
CA GLN A 250 0.01 -22.72 8.85
C GLN A 250 1.26 -21.88 8.55
N LYS A 251 1.81 -21.98 7.33
CA LYS A 251 2.97 -21.16 6.93
C LYS A 251 2.60 -19.68 6.91
N ARG A 252 1.42 -19.34 6.38
CA ARG A 252 0.91 -17.97 6.40
C ARG A 252 0.83 -17.42 7.83
N ASN A 253 0.25 -18.18 8.75
CA ASN A 253 0.09 -17.76 10.14
C ASN A 253 1.45 -17.58 10.83
N ARG A 254 2.42 -18.46 10.57
CA ARG A 254 3.81 -18.30 11.05
C ARG A 254 4.44 -16.99 10.56
N LEU A 255 4.26 -16.64 9.29
CA LEU A 255 4.78 -15.38 8.74
C LEU A 255 4.17 -14.15 9.43
N ARG A 256 2.83 -14.14 9.58
CA ARG A 256 2.09 -13.08 10.29
C ARG A 256 2.55 -12.95 11.75
N ASN A 257 2.66 -14.08 12.45
CA ASN A 257 3.07 -14.10 13.86
C ASN A 257 4.52 -13.64 14.03
N ARG A 258 5.42 -14.04 13.11
CA ARG A 258 6.80 -13.54 13.10
C ARG A 258 6.87 -12.02 12.92
N ALA A 259 6.04 -11.45 12.04
CA ALA A 259 5.97 -9.99 11.86
C ALA A 259 5.53 -9.29 13.16
N MET A 260 4.54 -9.87 13.87
CA MET A 260 4.08 -9.37 15.16
C MET A 260 5.13 -9.48 16.27
N GLU A 261 5.88 -10.58 16.34
CA GLU A 261 7.00 -10.74 17.29
C GLU A 261 8.06 -9.65 17.10
N LEU A 262 8.49 -9.42 15.86
CA LEU A 262 9.46 -8.38 15.51
C LEU A 262 8.90 -6.99 15.84
N TYR A 263 7.63 -6.74 15.54
CA TYR A 263 6.96 -5.49 15.89
C TYR A 263 7.02 -5.23 17.39
N ARG A 264 6.69 -6.23 18.22
CA ARG A 264 6.72 -6.12 19.68
C ARG A 264 8.14 -5.93 20.23
N LYS A 265 9.15 -6.51 19.58
CA LYS A 265 10.56 -6.34 19.98
C LYS A 265 11.02 -4.90 19.80
N GLU A 266 10.62 -4.26 18.70
CA GLU A 266 10.90 -2.85 18.41
C GLU A 266 10.04 -1.88 19.23
N ASN A 267 8.81 -2.29 19.56
CA ASN A 267 7.81 -1.47 20.24
C ASN A 267 7.48 -2.09 21.61
N GLN A 268 8.43 -2.04 22.54
CA GLN A 268 8.29 -2.70 23.85
C GLN A 268 7.27 -2.01 24.76
N ASN A 269 7.12 -0.69 24.65
CA ASN A 269 6.17 0.07 25.45
C ASN A 269 4.81 0.17 24.75
N ARG A 270 4.00 -0.87 24.93
CA ARG A 270 2.62 -0.95 24.40
C ARG A 270 1.66 -1.22 25.56
N PRO A 271 1.43 -0.23 26.44
CA PRO A 271 0.59 -0.42 27.62
C PRO A 271 -0.84 -0.72 27.19
N GLY A 272 -1.47 -1.74 27.76
CA GLY A 272 -2.91 -1.97 27.59
C GLY A 272 -3.75 -1.06 28.48
N ILE A 273 -5.06 -1.09 28.29
CA ILE A 273 -6.05 -0.48 29.20
C ILE A 273 -6.99 -1.56 29.74
N GLU A 274 -7.62 -1.28 30.87
CA GLU A 274 -8.65 -2.14 31.44
C GLU A 274 -10.00 -1.82 30.79
N LEU A 275 -10.70 -2.84 30.31
CA LEU A 275 -11.91 -2.72 29.50
C LEU A 275 -13.10 -3.33 30.22
N GLN A 276 -14.29 -2.81 29.96
CA GLN A 276 -15.51 -3.61 30.19
C GLN A 276 -15.64 -4.65 29.09
N PHE A 277 -16.11 -5.85 29.44
CA PHE A 277 -16.47 -6.84 28.43
C PHE A 277 -17.67 -6.34 27.60
N PRO A 278 -17.60 -6.36 26.25
CA PRO A 278 -18.53 -5.61 25.40
C PRO A 278 -19.91 -6.26 25.23
N LEU A 279 -20.18 -7.35 25.94
CA LEU A 279 -21.39 -8.16 25.84
C LEU A 279 -21.86 -8.58 27.24
N TYR A 280 -23.16 -8.84 27.41
CA TYR A 280 -23.70 -9.46 28.62
C TYR A 280 -24.26 -10.85 28.29
N GLY A 281 -24.07 -11.81 29.19
CA GLY A 281 -24.47 -13.20 29.04
C GLY A 281 -23.30 -14.17 28.92
N ARG A 282 -23.56 -15.32 28.30
CA ARG A 282 -22.62 -16.44 28.16
C ARG A 282 -22.17 -16.60 26.71
N TYR A 283 -20.86 -16.66 26.50
CA TYR A 283 -20.24 -16.72 25.17
C TYR A 283 -19.16 -17.79 25.10
N GLN A 284 -19.07 -18.46 23.96
CA GLN A 284 -17.91 -19.25 23.60
C GLN A 284 -16.97 -18.41 22.72
N ILE A 285 -15.67 -18.52 22.98
CA ILE A 285 -14.62 -17.98 22.13
C ILE A 285 -14.49 -18.90 20.91
N ALA A 286 -14.95 -18.43 19.75
CA ALA A 286 -14.83 -19.15 18.49
C ALA A 286 -13.43 -19.01 17.87
N SER A 287 -12.76 -17.90 18.12
CA SER A 287 -11.35 -17.69 17.78
C SER A 287 -10.75 -16.73 18.82
N GLY A 288 -9.58 -17.08 19.33
CA GLY A 288 -8.82 -16.33 20.34
C GLY A 288 -7.38 -16.05 19.91
N TYR A 289 -6.48 -15.93 20.88
CA TYR A 289 -5.15 -15.38 20.64
C TYR A 289 -4.23 -16.34 19.89
N PHE A 290 -3.69 -15.87 18.76
CA PHE A 290 -2.66 -16.57 17.96
C PHE A 290 -3.01 -18.03 17.66
N GLU A 291 -4.21 -18.27 17.15
CA GLU A 291 -4.68 -19.61 16.82
C GLU A 291 -4.06 -20.10 15.51
N TRP A 292 -3.00 -20.88 15.66
CA TRP A 292 -2.13 -21.37 14.59
C TRP A 292 -2.86 -22.23 13.55
N GLU A 293 -3.94 -22.90 13.94
CA GLU A 293 -4.80 -23.72 13.07
C GLU A 293 -5.92 -22.92 12.39
N LEU A 294 -6.27 -21.74 12.90
CA LEU A 294 -7.31 -20.89 12.32
C LEU A 294 -6.71 -19.80 11.44
N ASP A 295 -7.43 -19.40 10.40
CA ASP A 295 -7.00 -18.36 9.46
C ASP A 295 -6.93 -16.97 10.09
N THR A 296 -7.83 -16.76 11.06
CA THR A 296 -8.11 -15.50 11.74
C THR A 296 -7.22 -15.33 12.97
N HIS A 297 -7.13 -14.09 13.46
CA HIS A 297 -6.48 -13.75 14.75
C HIS A 297 -5.02 -14.19 14.85
N ASN A 298 -4.26 -13.88 13.81
CA ASN A 298 -2.81 -14.07 13.74
C ASN A 298 -2.14 -12.76 13.34
N GLY A 299 -0.85 -12.63 13.65
CA GLY A 299 -0.06 -11.43 13.39
C GLY A 299 -0.61 -10.19 14.08
N TYR A 300 -0.89 -9.16 13.29
CA TYR A 300 -1.31 -7.86 13.82
C TYR A 300 -2.72 -7.85 14.40
N ASP A 301 -3.56 -8.85 14.10
CA ASP A 301 -4.86 -9.08 14.74
C ASP A 301 -4.80 -10.21 15.78
N GLY A 302 -3.59 -10.61 16.20
CA GLY A 302 -3.36 -11.76 17.07
C GLY A 302 -3.99 -11.70 18.46
N TYR A 303 -4.47 -10.54 18.90
CA TYR A 303 -5.15 -10.34 20.18
C TYR A 303 -6.65 -10.04 20.06
N CYS A 304 -7.27 -10.31 18.91
CA CYS A 304 -8.72 -10.20 18.76
C CYS A 304 -9.46 -11.41 19.34
N LEU A 305 -10.78 -11.29 19.48
CA LEU A 305 -11.70 -12.35 19.91
C LEU A 305 -12.91 -12.41 18.98
N ASP A 306 -13.35 -13.62 18.66
CA ASP A 306 -14.64 -13.89 18.02
C ASP A 306 -15.54 -14.53 19.07
N LEU A 307 -16.61 -13.82 19.45
CA LEU A 307 -17.49 -14.17 20.55
C LEU A 307 -18.85 -14.64 20.01
N VAL A 308 -19.23 -15.87 20.35
CA VAL A 308 -20.48 -16.50 19.93
C VAL A 308 -21.34 -16.79 21.15
N ALA A 309 -22.58 -16.30 21.16
CA ALA A 309 -23.50 -16.56 22.28
C ALA A 309 -23.85 -18.05 22.36
N ILE A 310 -23.98 -18.56 23.58
CA ILE A 310 -24.37 -19.96 23.83
C ILE A 310 -25.46 -20.05 24.90
N ASP A 311 -26.28 -21.08 24.81
CA ASP A 311 -27.21 -21.47 25.88
C ASP A 311 -26.50 -22.25 27.01
N GLU A 312 -27.27 -22.68 28.01
CA GLU A 312 -26.77 -23.43 29.17
C GLU A 312 -26.08 -24.74 28.79
N ASN A 313 -26.51 -25.35 27.68
CA ASN A 313 -26.00 -26.62 27.15
C ASN A 313 -24.87 -26.41 26.11
N GLY A 314 -24.47 -25.17 25.84
CA GLY A 314 -23.46 -24.85 24.84
C GLY A 314 -24.00 -24.79 23.40
N GLY A 315 -25.32 -24.88 23.20
CA GLY A 315 -25.98 -24.68 21.92
C GLY A 315 -25.82 -23.24 21.44
N LYS A 316 -25.59 -23.05 20.13
CA LYS A 316 -25.37 -21.73 19.49
C LYS A 316 -26.54 -21.26 18.64
N VAL A 317 -27.40 -22.21 18.28
CA VAL A 317 -28.45 -22.04 17.28
C VAL A 317 -29.70 -22.77 17.77
N ARG A 318 -30.86 -22.14 17.64
CA ARG A 318 -32.18 -22.70 17.94
C ARG A 318 -32.72 -23.43 16.72
N SER A 319 -33.71 -24.31 16.92
CA SER A 319 -34.44 -24.93 15.81
C SER A 319 -35.15 -23.86 14.96
N GLY A 320 -35.00 -23.93 13.64
CA GLY A 320 -35.63 -23.00 12.70
C GLY A 320 -34.73 -22.68 11.51
N THR A 321 -35.05 -21.60 10.78
CA THR A 321 -34.26 -21.07 9.67
C THR A 321 -34.10 -19.55 9.77
N GLY A 322 -33.15 -18.98 9.05
CA GLY A 322 -32.87 -17.54 9.06
C GLY A 322 -31.69 -17.16 9.95
N LEU A 323 -31.55 -15.87 10.27
CA LEU A 323 -30.47 -15.37 11.13
C LEU A 323 -30.86 -15.38 12.60
N ASP A 324 -32.14 -15.14 12.91
CA ASP A 324 -32.68 -15.04 14.27
C ASP A 324 -32.61 -16.36 15.06
N VAL A 325 -32.30 -17.47 14.40
CA VAL A 325 -32.04 -18.74 15.07
C VAL A 325 -30.67 -18.78 15.74
N ALA A 326 -29.70 -18.00 15.27
CA ALA A 326 -28.39 -17.92 15.91
C ALA A 326 -28.51 -17.04 17.16
N LEU A 327 -28.11 -17.58 18.32
CA LEU A 327 -28.24 -16.89 19.60
C LEU A 327 -27.48 -15.56 19.64
N SER A 328 -26.41 -15.43 18.86
CA SER A 328 -25.66 -14.17 18.80
C SER A 328 -26.42 -13.08 18.04
N PHE A 329 -27.25 -13.41 17.05
CA PHE A 329 -27.84 -12.41 16.16
C PHE A 329 -28.82 -11.50 16.91
N GLY A 330 -28.66 -10.18 16.76
CA GLY A 330 -29.47 -9.19 17.48
C GLY A 330 -29.03 -8.92 18.92
N THR A 331 -28.02 -9.61 19.44
CA THR A 331 -27.53 -9.39 20.81
C THR A 331 -26.90 -8.00 20.94
N PRO A 332 -27.25 -7.21 21.98
CA PRO A 332 -26.67 -5.88 22.21
C PRO A 332 -25.15 -5.90 22.39
N ILE A 333 -24.48 -4.93 21.74
CA ILE A 333 -23.05 -4.65 21.87
C ILE A 333 -22.88 -3.34 22.64
N TYR A 334 -21.95 -3.32 23.59
CA TYR A 334 -21.67 -2.18 24.46
C TYR A 334 -20.26 -1.63 24.26
N ALA A 335 -20.10 -0.31 24.41
CA ALA A 335 -18.81 0.33 24.41
C ALA A 335 -17.95 -0.20 25.56
N ALA A 336 -16.76 -0.69 25.24
CA ALA A 336 -15.84 -1.34 26.19
C ALA A 336 -15.07 -0.32 27.03
N TYR A 337 -15.05 0.95 26.59
CA TYR A 337 -14.33 2.03 27.24
C TYR A 337 -14.85 3.39 26.77
N ASP A 338 -14.67 4.42 27.60
CA ASP A 338 -15.00 5.82 27.27
C ASP A 338 -14.25 6.26 26.01
N GLY A 339 -14.92 6.99 25.11
CA GLY A 339 -14.24 7.45 23.91
C GLY A 339 -15.09 8.27 22.95
N ILE A 340 -14.53 8.48 21.77
CA ILE A 340 -15.19 9.16 20.63
C ILE A 340 -15.27 8.15 19.49
N VAL A 341 -16.45 8.00 18.91
CA VAL A 341 -16.66 7.16 17.73
C VAL A 341 -15.85 7.73 16.56
N ASP A 342 -14.85 6.97 16.10
CA ASP A 342 -13.93 7.36 15.04
C ASP A 342 -14.55 7.10 13.66
N SER A 343 -15.20 5.96 13.49
CA SER A 343 -15.87 5.58 12.25
C SER A 343 -16.96 4.53 12.48
N VAL A 344 -18.00 4.59 11.64
CA VAL A 344 -19.14 3.66 11.64
C VAL A 344 -19.47 3.27 10.20
N VAL A 345 -19.67 1.97 9.98
CA VAL A 345 -20.31 1.42 8.78
C VAL A 345 -21.40 0.47 9.26
N SER A 346 -22.67 0.72 8.89
CA SER A 346 -23.80 -0.09 9.35
C SER A 346 -24.77 -0.49 8.23
N SER A 347 -24.57 -0.03 7.00
CA SER A 347 -25.53 -0.22 5.91
C SER A 347 -25.39 -1.52 5.12
N ASN A 348 -24.29 -2.26 5.29
CA ASN A 348 -24.03 -3.48 4.50
C ASN A 348 -24.94 -4.61 4.96
N ALA A 349 -25.34 -5.47 4.03
CA ALA A 349 -26.23 -6.59 4.32
C ALA A 349 -25.58 -7.63 5.22
N ASP A 350 -26.38 -8.23 6.10
CA ASP A 350 -26.02 -9.45 6.82
C ASP A 350 -26.10 -10.64 5.87
N ASN A 351 -25.10 -11.52 5.94
CA ASN A 351 -25.10 -12.75 5.15
C ASN A 351 -26.07 -13.75 5.77
N PRO A 352 -26.72 -14.62 4.97
CA PRO A 352 -27.33 -15.83 5.49
C PRO A 352 -26.31 -16.68 6.27
N ILE A 353 -26.77 -17.44 7.27
CA ILE A 353 -25.91 -18.41 7.97
C ILE A 353 -25.37 -19.41 6.93
N GLY A 354 -24.06 -19.65 6.97
CA GLY A 354 -23.40 -20.57 6.06
C GLY A 354 -22.90 -19.94 4.76
N VAL A 355 -23.15 -18.65 4.55
CA VAL A 355 -22.71 -17.90 3.38
C VAL A 355 -21.73 -16.82 3.83
N GLN A 356 -20.60 -16.71 3.15
CA GLN A 356 -19.61 -15.68 3.43
C GLN A 356 -19.52 -14.71 2.26
N SER A 357 -19.49 -13.42 2.59
CA SER A 357 -19.25 -12.33 1.65
C SER A 357 -17.84 -11.76 1.84
N TYR A 358 -17.20 -11.33 0.76
CA TYR A 358 -15.90 -10.65 0.82
C TYR A 358 -16.04 -9.11 0.79
N PHE A 359 -17.26 -8.60 0.91
CA PHE A 359 -17.49 -7.16 1.08
C PHE A 359 -17.07 -6.67 2.46
N THR A 360 -16.87 -5.36 2.57
CA THR A 360 -16.53 -4.71 3.84
C THR A 360 -17.58 -5.04 4.91
N PRO A 361 -17.20 -5.56 6.09
CA PRO A 361 -18.14 -5.79 7.19
C PRO A 361 -18.68 -4.46 7.72
N ASN A 362 -19.86 -4.50 8.34
CA ASN A 362 -20.28 -3.39 9.20
C ASN A 362 -19.42 -3.38 10.45
N PHE A 363 -19.09 -2.19 10.95
CA PHE A 363 -18.29 -2.04 12.15
C PHE A 363 -18.52 -0.70 12.86
N ILE A 364 -18.12 -0.66 14.13
CA ILE A 364 -17.89 0.56 14.90
C ILE A 364 -16.44 0.55 15.36
N LYS A 365 -15.76 1.69 15.21
CA LYS A 365 -14.42 1.92 15.75
C LYS A 365 -14.49 3.10 16.71
N ILE A 366 -14.04 2.92 17.94
CA ILE A 366 -14.05 3.96 18.98
C ILE A 366 -12.61 4.29 19.32
N LYS A 367 -12.27 5.59 19.30
CA LYS A 367 -10.99 6.13 19.74
C LYS A 367 -11.04 6.43 21.22
N HIS A 368 -10.07 5.91 21.95
CA HIS A 368 -9.88 6.15 23.39
C HIS A 368 -8.57 6.88 23.62
N LYS A 369 -8.50 7.61 24.74
CA LYS A 369 -7.26 8.25 25.20
C LYS A 369 -7.12 8.03 26.69
N GLU A 370 -6.03 7.37 27.09
CA GLU A 370 -5.73 7.05 28.48
C GLU A 370 -4.26 7.35 28.74
N ASN A 371 -3.96 8.16 29.76
CA ASN A 371 -2.59 8.59 30.12
C ASN A 371 -1.77 9.12 28.93
N GLY A 372 -2.41 9.86 28.02
CA GLY A 372 -1.76 10.42 26.82
C GLY A 372 -1.57 9.42 25.67
N VAL A 373 -1.83 8.13 25.87
CA VAL A 373 -1.76 7.08 24.85
C VAL A 373 -3.10 6.95 24.14
N THR A 374 -3.07 6.77 22.81
CA THR A 374 -4.28 6.59 21.99
C THR A 374 -4.51 5.10 21.71
N TYR A 375 -5.76 4.68 21.86
CA TYR A 375 -6.22 3.32 21.57
C TYR A 375 -7.42 3.34 20.65
N TYR A 376 -7.69 2.21 20.01
CA TYR A 376 -8.92 2.01 19.26
C TYR A 376 -9.53 0.67 19.61
N SER A 377 -10.77 0.65 20.11
CA SER A 377 -11.58 -0.57 20.09
C SER A 377 -12.28 -0.69 18.75
N ARG A 378 -12.43 -1.92 18.27
CA ARG A 378 -13.15 -2.22 17.03
C ARG A 378 -14.16 -3.34 17.26
N TYR A 379 -15.36 -3.13 16.74
CA TYR A 379 -16.51 -4.03 16.83
C TYR A 379 -16.96 -4.33 15.41
N TYR A 380 -16.73 -5.56 14.95
CA TYR A 380 -17.01 -5.96 13.58
C TYR A 380 -18.19 -6.94 13.50
N HIS A 381 -18.71 -7.08 12.28
CA HIS A 381 -19.86 -7.92 11.96
C HIS A 381 -21.16 -7.46 12.63
N ILE A 382 -21.28 -6.15 12.92
CA ILE A 382 -22.52 -5.61 13.50
C ILE A 382 -23.69 -5.75 12.51
N LYS A 383 -24.91 -5.86 13.05
CA LYS A 383 -26.14 -6.05 12.28
C LYS A 383 -26.45 -4.84 11.43
N LYS A 384 -26.97 -5.08 10.22
CA LYS A 384 -27.37 -4.02 9.31
C LYS A 384 -28.32 -3.04 10.00
N ASN A 385 -28.01 -1.75 9.90
CA ASN A 385 -28.78 -0.63 10.45
C ASN A 385 -28.99 -0.68 11.98
N SER A 386 -28.15 -1.41 12.72
CA SER A 386 -28.25 -1.52 14.18
C SER A 386 -27.39 -0.50 14.95
N ALA A 387 -26.50 0.23 14.28
CA ALA A 387 -25.65 1.20 14.95
C ALA A 387 -26.49 2.31 15.60
N LEU A 388 -26.32 2.49 16.91
CA LEU A 388 -27.00 3.51 17.73
C LEU A 388 -26.17 4.78 17.88
N VAL A 389 -24.99 4.82 17.23
CA VAL A 389 -24.01 5.89 17.35
C VAL A 389 -23.52 6.35 15.99
N SER A 390 -23.03 7.58 15.92
CA SER A 390 -22.49 8.20 14.70
C SER A 390 -21.03 8.65 14.88
N SER A 391 -20.28 8.76 13.78
CA SER A 391 -18.90 9.29 13.80
C SER A 391 -18.84 10.66 14.49
N GLY A 392 -17.89 10.84 15.41
CA GLY A 392 -17.72 12.04 16.23
C GLY A 392 -18.50 12.04 17.55
N GLN A 393 -19.43 11.09 17.75
CA GLN A 393 -20.20 10.99 19.00
C GLN A 393 -19.32 10.54 20.17
N GLN A 394 -19.51 11.16 21.34
CA GLN A 394 -18.93 10.67 22.59
C GLN A 394 -19.77 9.52 23.14
N VAL A 395 -19.10 8.49 23.64
CA VAL A 395 -19.71 7.33 24.29
C VAL A 395 -19.03 7.05 25.61
N LYS A 396 -19.80 6.56 26.56
CA LYS A 396 -19.34 6.06 27.85
C LYS A 396 -19.23 4.55 27.84
N LYS A 397 -18.29 4.04 28.62
CA LYS A 397 -18.17 2.61 28.92
C LYS A 397 -19.55 2.09 29.39
N GLY A 398 -20.04 1.04 28.74
CA GLY A 398 -21.36 0.47 29.01
C GLY A 398 -22.52 1.05 28.20
N ASP A 399 -22.31 2.08 27.37
CA ASP A 399 -23.34 2.52 26.42
C ASP A 399 -23.58 1.43 25.36
N GLN A 400 -24.85 1.13 25.07
CA GLN A 400 -25.17 0.26 23.93
C GLN A 400 -24.88 0.99 22.62
N ILE A 401 -24.12 0.36 21.73
CA ILE A 401 -23.65 0.98 20.48
C ILE A 401 -24.18 0.31 19.22
N ALA A 402 -24.53 -0.98 19.28
CA ALA A 402 -25.05 -1.74 18.14
C ALA A 402 -25.66 -3.08 18.59
N GLU A 403 -26.03 -3.91 17.63
CA GLU A 403 -26.37 -5.33 17.82
C GLU A 403 -25.42 -6.21 16.97
N ILE A 404 -25.16 -7.44 17.43
CA ILE A 404 -24.41 -8.43 16.67
C ILE A 404 -25.18 -8.83 15.41
N GLY A 405 -24.47 -8.86 14.28
CA GLY A 405 -24.99 -9.26 12.98
C GLY A 405 -24.18 -10.39 12.34
N ASN A 406 -24.17 -10.41 11.01
CA ASN A 406 -23.43 -11.37 10.18
C ASN A 406 -22.91 -10.72 8.88
N SER A 407 -22.50 -9.46 8.93
CA SER A 407 -22.11 -8.68 7.75
C SER A 407 -20.65 -8.90 7.33
N GLY A 408 -20.37 -8.79 6.03
CA GLY A 408 -19.02 -8.88 5.45
C GLY A 408 -18.38 -10.26 5.57
N TYR A 409 -17.10 -10.33 5.94
CA TYR A 409 -16.33 -11.58 6.04
C TYR A 409 -16.70 -12.43 7.28
N SER A 410 -17.98 -12.79 7.39
CA SER A 410 -18.53 -13.63 8.47
C SER A 410 -19.43 -14.73 7.89
N PHE A 411 -19.30 -15.94 8.44
CA PHE A 411 -20.07 -17.12 8.04
C PHE A 411 -21.29 -17.37 8.93
N ALA A 412 -21.23 -16.96 10.20
CA ALA A 412 -22.32 -17.08 11.17
C ALA A 412 -22.26 -15.92 12.19
N PRO A 413 -23.41 -15.51 12.78
CA PRO A 413 -23.45 -14.37 13.71
C PRO A 413 -22.49 -14.50 14.91
N HIS A 414 -21.60 -13.51 15.05
CA HIS A 414 -20.64 -13.39 16.15
C HIS A 414 -20.13 -11.95 16.26
N LEU A 415 -19.57 -11.57 17.42
CA LEU A 415 -18.83 -10.32 17.56
C LEU A 415 -17.34 -10.57 17.37
N HIS A 416 -16.73 -9.94 16.37
CA HIS A 416 -15.27 -9.80 16.30
C HIS A 416 -14.86 -8.52 17.03
N PHE A 417 -14.08 -8.66 18.09
CA PHE A 417 -13.67 -7.58 18.98
C PHE A 417 -12.16 -7.51 19.15
N GLY A 418 -11.60 -6.31 19.14
CA GLY A 418 -10.17 -6.10 19.42
C GLY A 418 -9.86 -4.69 19.91
N LEU A 419 -8.79 -4.59 20.70
CA LEU A 419 -8.16 -3.33 21.10
C LEU A 419 -6.87 -3.15 20.30
N TYR A 420 -6.65 -1.96 19.77
CA TYR A 420 -5.51 -1.64 18.90
C TYR A 420 -4.77 -0.41 19.40
N ASP A 421 -3.46 -0.37 19.18
CA ASP A 421 -2.67 0.83 19.35
C ASP A 421 -2.85 1.82 18.18
N ALA A 422 -2.16 2.97 18.25
CA ALA A 422 -2.21 4.00 17.22
C ALA A 422 -1.70 3.54 15.84
N ASN A 423 -0.90 2.48 15.78
CA ASN A 423 -0.39 1.91 14.54
C ASN A 423 -1.34 0.84 13.96
N GLY A 424 -2.49 0.61 14.61
CA GLY A 424 -3.46 -0.38 14.18
C GLY A 424 -3.04 -1.82 14.45
N ILE A 425 -2.15 -2.04 15.43
CA ILE A 425 -1.69 -3.37 15.83
C ILE A 425 -2.42 -3.76 17.12
N SER A 426 -3.00 -4.96 17.16
CA SER A 426 -3.79 -5.43 18.30
C SER A 426 -2.96 -5.51 19.58
N LEU A 427 -3.63 -5.30 20.71
CA LEU A 427 -3.11 -5.31 22.06
C LEU A 427 -3.81 -6.42 22.86
N PRO A 428 -3.12 -7.06 23.82
CA PRO A 428 -3.77 -7.97 24.74
C PRO A 428 -4.95 -7.28 25.45
N LEU A 429 -6.10 -7.94 25.45
CA LEU A 429 -7.30 -7.48 26.15
C LEU A 429 -7.20 -7.80 27.63
N ASN A 430 -7.50 -6.79 28.45
CA ASN A 430 -7.69 -6.92 29.89
C ASN A 430 -9.09 -6.44 30.26
N PHE A 431 -9.85 -7.29 30.95
CA PHE A 431 -11.22 -6.97 31.34
C PHE A 431 -11.34 -6.76 32.86
N GLU A 432 -12.16 -5.78 33.27
CA GLU A 432 -12.46 -5.47 34.67
C GLU A 432 -13.19 -6.64 35.35
N THR A 433 -14.26 -7.11 34.71
CA THR A 433 -15.12 -8.19 35.21
C THR A 433 -15.39 -9.19 34.09
N LEU A 434 -14.93 -10.42 34.28
CA LEU A 434 -15.20 -11.53 33.38
C LEU A 434 -15.02 -12.84 34.15
N ILE A 435 -15.92 -13.79 33.96
CA ILE A 435 -15.81 -15.13 34.54
C ILE A 435 -15.40 -16.10 33.44
N ILE A 436 -14.41 -16.95 33.72
CA ILE A 436 -13.90 -17.99 32.82
C ILE A 436 -13.94 -19.32 33.55
N LYS A 437 -14.73 -20.28 33.05
CA LYS A 437 -14.90 -21.60 33.69
C LYS A 437 -15.26 -21.51 35.19
N GLY A 438 -16.18 -20.60 35.53
CA GLY A 438 -16.65 -20.39 36.90
C GLY A 438 -15.64 -19.74 37.85
N ARG A 439 -14.59 -19.10 37.33
CA ARG A 439 -13.61 -18.35 38.14
C ARG A 439 -13.39 -16.96 37.56
N ASP A 440 -13.03 -16.01 38.40
CA ASP A 440 -12.67 -14.68 37.95
C ASP A 440 -11.48 -14.71 36.98
N TYR A 441 -11.62 -13.92 35.93
CA TYR A 441 -10.57 -13.61 34.98
C TYR A 441 -9.35 -13.04 35.71
N LYS A 442 -8.17 -13.37 35.19
CA LYS A 442 -6.90 -12.78 35.63
C LYS A 442 -6.29 -12.00 34.49
N ARG A 443 -5.67 -10.85 34.80
CA ARG A 443 -4.87 -10.08 33.82
C ARG A 443 -3.87 -10.99 33.11
N ASN A 444 -3.67 -10.74 31.81
CA ASN A 444 -2.84 -11.56 30.91
C ASN A 444 -3.35 -12.98 30.62
N THR A 445 -4.64 -13.28 30.88
CA THR A 445 -5.22 -14.57 30.46
C THR A 445 -5.08 -14.73 28.94
N GLN A 446 -4.61 -15.91 28.54
CA GLN A 446 -4.61 -16.32 27.14
C GLN A 446 -6.00 -16.84 26.77
N PHE A 447 -6.69 -16.07 25.93
CA PHE A 447 -7.97 -16.47 25.38
C PHE A 447 -7.77 -17.47 24.25
N LYS A 448 -8.50 -18.58 24.29
CA LYS A 448 -8.36 -19.72 23.37
C LYS A 448 -9.72 -20.22 22.92
N HIS A 449 -9.74 -20.82 21.73
CA HIS A 449 -10.87 -21.51 21.16
C HIS A 449 -11.56 -22.44 22.17
N GLY A 450 -12.89 -22.38 22.16
CA GLY A 450 -13.74 -23.24 22.97
C GLY A 450 -13.89 -22.81 24.43
N GLN A 451 -13.13 -21.82 24.91
CA GLN A 451 -13.33 -21.27 26.25
C GLN A 451 -14.71 -20.61 26.37
N ILE A 452 -15.36 -20.85 27.50
CA ILE A 452 -16.61 -20.20 27.86
C ILE A 452 -16.27 -19.02 28.76
N VAL A 453 -16.84 -17.86 28.41
CA VAL A 453 -16.74 -16.61 29.15
C VAL A 453 -18.13 -16.10 29.49
N GLU A 454 -18.25 -15.53 30.69
CA GLU A 454 -19.51 -15.07 31.25
C GLU A 454 -19.33 -13.66 31.80
N HIS A 455 -20.24 -12.77 31.45
CA HIS A 455 -20.27 -11.40 31.96
C HIS A 455 -21.72 -11.04 32.26
N PHE A 456 -22.03 -10.85 33.54
CA PHE A 456 -23.36 -10.47 33.98
C PHE A 456 -23.32 -9.02 34.45
N GLN A 457 -24.39 -8.26 34.20
CA GLN A 457 -24.54 -6.98 34.89
C GLN A 457 -24.50 -7.25 36.39
N SER A 458 -23.76 -6.43 37.13
CA SER A 458 -23.84 -6.43 38.58
C SER A 458 -25.29 -6.15 38.97
N VAL A 459 -26.01 -7.17 39.42
CA VAL A 459 -27.31 -6.96 40.06
C VAL A 459 -27.03 -6.19 41.35
N PRO A 460 -27.65 -5.02 41.58
CA PRO A 460 -27.55 -4.37 42.88
C PRO A 460 -27.93 -5.39 43.96
N LEU A 461 -27.10 -5.49 45.01
CA LEU A 461 -27.31 -6.41 46.14
C LEU A 461 -28.68 -6.25 46.83
N GLU A 462 -29.41 -5.18 46.52
CA GLU A 462 -30.75 -4.87 47.06
C GLU A 462 -31.87 -5.78 46.51
N VAL A 463 -31.65 -6.57 45.45
CA VAL A 463 -32.69 -7.42 44.85
C VAL A 463 -32.62 -8.89 45.29
N ILE A 464 -31.61 -9.29 46.08
CA ILE A 464 -31.47 -10.69 46.55
C ILE A 464 -32.21 -10.92 47.89
N GLY A 465 -32.84 -9.89 48.47
CA GLY A 465 -33.52 -9.94 49.75
C GLY A 465 -34.95 -10.52 49.76
N GLU A 466 -35.57 -10.82 48.62
CA GLU A 466 -37.00 -11.24 48.57
C GLU A 466 -37.23 -12.63 47.94
N LEU A 467 -36.21 -13.49 47.86
CA LEU A 467 -36.38 -14.90 47.43
C LEU A 467 -36.10 -15.94 48.52
N HIS A 468 -36.12 -15.50 49.79
CA HIS A 468 -36.24 -16.39 50.92
C HIS A 468 -37.35 -15.89 51.85
N ASP A 469 -38.58 -16.31 51.55
CA ASP A 469 -39.62 -16.64 52.53
C ASP A 469 -40.64 -17.61 51.90
#